data_AF-A0A7Y6PIA0-F1
#
_entry.id   AF-A0A7Y6PIA0-F1
#
_cell.length_a   1.000
_cell.length_b   1.000
_cell.length_c   1.000
_cell.angle_alpha   90.00
_cell.angle_beta   90.00
_cell.angle_gamma   90.00
#
_symmetry.space_group_name_H-M   'P 1'
#
loop_
_entity.id
_entity.type
_entity.pdbx_description
1 polymer ?
#
loop_
_entity_poly.entity_id
_entity_poly.type
_entity_poly.pdbx_seq_one_letter_code
_entity_poly.pdbx_strand_id
1 'polypeptide(L)'
;FLATPQVPPLISANNATENTASLLQWTGNAIDLVELIYGIDEMGCINNGNMPLKQLAPLLYKIFGVESKDCYRFYTDIKRRKNESRTYFLDRMQEKLNERMMRDEELEIKRR
;
A
#
# COMPACT_ATOMS: atom_id res chain seq x y z
N PHE A 1 28.18 58.49 -3.91
CA PHE A 1 27.17 57.45 -4.15
C PHE A 1 27.80 56.35 -5.00
N LEU A 2 28.23 55.25 -4.40
CA LEU A 2 28.89 54.14 -5.10
C LEU A 2 27.84 53.10 -5.48
N ALA A 3 27.69 52.84 -6.79
CA ALA A 3 26.80 51.82 -7.33
C ALA A 3 27.50 50.45 -7.29
N THR A 4 26.82 49.44 -6.76
CA THR A 4 27.29 48.04 -6.75
C THR A 4 26.86 47.30 -8.03
N PRO A 5 27.68 46.35 -8.51
CA PRO A 5 27.40 45.60 -9.75
C PRO A 5 26.34 44.50 -9.55
N GLN A 6 25.41 44.41 -10.50
CA GLN A 6 24.31 43.45 -10.59
C GLN A 6 24.78 42.12 -11.23
N VAL A 7 24.37 40.98 -10.66
CA VAL A 7 24.62 39.63 -11.22
C VAL A 7 23.29 39.00 -11.65
N PRO A 8 23.14 38.44 -12.88
CA PRO A 8 22.02 37.57 -13.25
C PRO A 8 22.43 36.07 -13.30
N PRO A 9 21.52 35.10 -13.47
CA PRO A 9 20.26 34.80 -12.78
C PRO A 9 20.27 33.34 -12.22
N LEU A 10 19.26 32.90 -11.46
CA LEU A 10 18.93 31.47 -11.34
C LEU A 10 17.47 31.26 -11.71
N ILE A 11 17.27 30.82 -12.96
CA ILE A 11 16.03 30.20 -13.41
C ILE A 11 15.85 28.97 -12.52
N SER A 12 14.94 29.08 -11.55
CA SER A 12 14.57 27.93 -10.73
C SER A 12 13.82 26.97 -11.65
N ALA A 13 14.52 25.91 -12.03
CA ALA A 13 14.03 24.82 -12.83
C ALA A 13 12.66 24.36 -12.32
N ASN A 14 11.69 24.36 -13.23
CA ASN A 14 10.48 23.55 -13.27
C ASN A 14 10.18 22.79 -11.97
N ASN A 15 9.38 23.38 -11.08
CA ASN A 15 8.49 22.57 -10.27
C ASN A 15 7.46 21.98 -11.23
N ALA A 16 7.86 20.93 -11.95
CA ALA A 16 6.91 19.93 -12.38
C ALA A 16 6.26 19.45 -11.10
N THR A 17 5.06 19.97 -10.83
CA THR A 17 4.07 19.33 -10.00
C THR A 17 4.03 17.87 -10.43
N GLU A 18 4.75 17.00 -9.70
CA GLU A 18 4.44 15.59 -9.64
C GLU A 18 3.06 15.48 -9.00
N ASN A 19 2.04 15.80 -9.80
CA ASN A 19 0.70 15.29 -9.61
C ASN A 19 0.81 13.78 -9.89
N THR A 20 1.41 13.04 -8.96
CA THR A 20 1.30 11.59 -8.95
C THR A 20 -0.12 11.30 -8.49
N ALA A 21 -1.06 11.43 -9.43
CA ALA A 21 -2.37 10.86 -9.24
C ALA A 21 -2.17 9.41 -8.78
N SER A 22 -2.77 9.06 -7.65
CA SER A 22 -2.79 7.69 -7.17
C SER A 22 -3.23 6.77 -8.31
N LEU A 23 -2.49 5.68 -8.53
CA LEU A 23 -2.84 4.72 -9.59
C LEU A 23 -4.19 4.07 -9.30
N LEU A 24 -4.52 3.91 -8.01
CA LEU A 24 -5.73 3.26 -7.51
C LEU A 24 -6.25 4.03 -6.29
N GLN A 25 -7.56 3.89 -6.02
CA GLN A 25 -8.20 4.39 -4.80
C GLN A 25 -8.52 3.21 -3.88
N TRP A 26 -7.87 3.14 -2.72
CA TRP A 26 -8.26 2.20 -1.68
C TRP A 26 -9.57 2.62 -1.03
N THR A 27 -10.52 1.69 -0.99
CA THR A 27 -11.85 1.90 -0.41
C THR A 27 -12.06 1.11 0.89
N GLY A 28 -11.09 0.30 1.30
CA GLY A 28 -11.09 -0.39 2.59
C GLY A 28 -10.59 0.49 3.73
N ASN A 29 -10.49 -0.07 4.94
CA ASN A 29 -9.90 0.68 6.06
C ASN A 29 -8.38 0.74 5.92
N ALA A 30 -7.76 1.78 6.48
CA ALA A 30 -6.30 1.90 6.49
C ALA A 30 -5.62 0.75 7.26
N ILE A 31 -6.23 0.27 8.34
CA ILE A 31 -5.73 -0.88 9.13
C ILE A 31 -5.71 -2.17 8.30
N ASP A 32 -6.67 -2.36 7.39
CA ASP A 32 -6.75 -3.52 6.51
C ASP A 32 -5.61 -3.50 5.48
N LEU A 33 -5.30 -2.31 4.94
CA LEU A 33 -4.13 -2.13 4.06
C LEU A 33 -2.82 -2.38 4.81
N VAL A 34 -2.70 -1.94 6.06
CA VAL A 34 -1.51 -2.24 6.89
C VAL A 34 -1.37 -3.73 7.15
N GLU A 35 -2.47 -4.42 7.42
CA GLU A 35 -2.46 -5.88 7.58
C GLU A 35 -1.92 -6.58 6.33
N LEU A 36 -2.35 -6.15 5.13
CA LEU A 36 -1.82 -6.63 3.86
C LEU A 36 -0.33 -6.31 3.69
N ILE A 37 0.09 -5.08 3.99
CA ILE A 37 1.49 -4.65 3.88
C ILE A 37 2.40 -5.55 4.73
N TYR A 38 2.03 -5.77 5.99
CA TYR A 38 2.80 -6.65 6.88
C TYR A 38 2.75 -8.11 6.42
N GLY A 39 1.61 -8.59 5.90
CA GLY A 39 1.54 -9.92 5.30
C GLY A 39 2.53 -10.10 4.15
N ILE A 40 2.63 -9.12 3.24
CA ILE A 40 3.57 -9.14 2.12
C ILE A 40 5.03 -9.08 2.59
N ASP A 41 5.33 -8.22 3.58
CA ASP A 41 6.67 -8.08 4.17
C ASP A 41 7.14 -9.40 4.79
N GLU A 42 6.31 -10.04 5.63
CA GLU A 42 6.61 -11.32 6.28
C GLU A 42 6.75 -12.47 5.27
N MET A 43 5.98 -12.45 4.16
CA MET A 43 6.10 -13.45 3.10
C MET A 43 7.39 -13.33 2.27
N GLY A 44 8.09 -12.18 2.33
CA GLY A 44 9.37 -11.99 1.67
C GLY A 44 9.34 -12.16 0.13
N CYS A 45 8.17 -12.07 -0.49
CA CYS A 45 8.00 -12.38 -1.91
C CYS A 45 8.46 -11.26 -2.86
N ILE A 46 8.87 -10.10 -2.33
CA ILE A 46 9.33 -8.95 -3.12
C ILE A 46 10.86 -8.86 -3.05
N ASN A 47 11.51 -8.70 -4.20
CA ASN A 47 12.95 -8.52 -4.32
C ASN A 47 13.76 -9.60 -3.57
N ASN A 48 13.31 -10.87 -3.65
CA ASN A 48 13.92 -12.00 -2.96
C ASN A 48 14.02 -11.79 -1.44
N GLY A 49 13.02 -11.16 -0.82
CA GLY A 49 12.97 -10.85 0.61
C GLY A 49 13.78 -9.62 1.01
N ASN A 50 14.41 -8.91 0.06
CA ASN A 50 15.27 -7.75 0.35
C ASN A 50 14.52 -6.41 0.27
N MET A 51 13.19 -6.42 0.34
CA MET A 51 12.39 -5.20 0.35
C MET A 51 12.08 -4.79 1.80
N PRO A 52 12.67 -3.72 2.35
CA PRO A 52 12.39 -3.33 3.72
C PRO A 52 10.97 -2.75 3.86
N LEU A 53 10.27 -3.08 4.95
CA LEU A 53 8.96 -2.52 5.29
C LEU A 53 8.87 -0.99 5.14
N LYS A 54 9.91 -0.26 5.57
CA LYS A 54 9.99 1.21 5.48
C LYS A 54 9.97 1.75 4.04
N GLN A 55 10.30 0.92 3.05
CA GLN A 55 10.19 1.24 1.62
C GLN A 55 8.89 0.68 1.03
N LEU A 56 8.50 -0.53 1.44
CA LEU A 56 7.27 -1.18 0.98
C LEU A 56 6.00 -0.40 1.35
N ALA A 57 5.87 0.04 2.60
CA ALA A 57 4.65 0.68 3.07
C ALA A 57 4.36 2.01 2.36
N PRO A 58 5.30 2.97 2.22
CA PRO A 58 5.06 4.20 1.47
C PRO A 58 4.75 3.95 -0.01
N LEU A 59 5.36 2.93 -0.62
CA LEU A 59 5.09 2.56 -2.01
C LEU A 59 3.65 2.08 -2.18
N LEU A 60 3.19 1.15 -1.34
CA LEU A 60 1.82 0.65 -1.41
C LEU A 60 0.80 1.73 -1.07
N TYR A 61 1.08 2.59 -0.09
CA TYR A 61 0.24 3.77 0.18
C TYR A 61 0.11 4.71 -1.03
N LYS A 62 1.21 5.01 -1.73
CA LYS A 62 1.19 5.82 -2.95
C LYS A 62 0.37 5.16 -4.06
N ILE A 63 0.56 3.86 -4.30
CA ILE A 63 -0.18 3.09 -5.32
C ILE A 63 -1.68 3.17 -5.04
N PHE A 64 -2.07 2.99 -3.78
CA PHE A 64 -3.46 2.90 -3.34
C PHE A 64 -4.10 4.24 -2.95
N GLY A 65 -3.39 5.36 -3.11
CA GLY A 65 -3.92 6.68 -2.79
C GLY A 65 -4.27 6.87 -1.32
N VAL A 66 -3.53 6.22 -0.41
CA VAL A 66 -3.74 6.31 1.03
C VAL A 66 -2.71 7.25 1.64
N GLU A 67 -3.17 8.34 2.23
CA GLU A 67 -2.33 9.26 3.01
C GLU A 67 -2.26 8.78 4.47
N SER A 68 -1.36 7.85 4.78
CA SER A 68 -1.17 7.34 6.15
C SER A 68 0.29 7.28 6.55
N LYS A 69 0.57 7.73 7.78
CA LYS A 69 1.89 7.58 8.44
C LYS A 69 1.86 6.58 9.59
N ASP A 70 0.73 5.92 9.80
CA ASP A 70 0.41 5.17 11.01
C ASP A 70 0.68 3.66 10.90
N CYS A 71 1.57 3.22 10.00
CA CYS A 71 1.83 1.81 9.72
C CYS A 71 2.12 1.00 11.00
N TYR A 72 3.05 1.47 11.83
CA TYR A 72 3.41 0.80 13.09
C TYR A 72 2.30 0.87 14.16
N ARG A 73 1.52 1.95 14.20
CA ARG A 73 0.39 2.11 15.12
C ARG A 73 -0.69 1.10 14.80
N PHE A 74 -1.13 1.05 13.55
CA PHE A 74 -2.12 0.09 13.08
C PHE A 74 -1.67 -1.35 13.27
N TYR A 75 -0.40 -1.67 13.03
CA TYR A 75 0.15 -2.99 13.34
C TYR A 75 0.11 -3.33 14.84
N THR A 76 0.37 -2.35 15.70
CA THR A 76 0.23 -2.52 17.15
C THR A 76 -1.23 -2.80 17.53
N ASP A 77 -2.17 -2.11 16.91
CA ASP A 77 -3.61 -2.35 17.10
C ASP A 77 -4.01 -3.76 16.63
N ILE A 78 -3.52 -4.21 15.47
CA ILE A 78 -3.71 -5.58 14.96
C ILE A 78 -3.18 -6.61 15.97
N LYS A 79 -1.96 -6.42 16.50
CA LYS A 79 -1.35 -7.32 17.48
C LYS A 79 -2.13 -7.44 18.80
N ARG A 80 -2.91 -6.41 19.15
CA ARG A 80 -3.68 -6.33 20.41
C ARG A 80 -5.09 -6.92 20.30
N ARG A 81 -5.54 -7.31 19.11
CA ARG A 81 -6.82 -7.99 18.89
C ARG A 81 -6.90 -9.27 19.74
N LYS A 82 -8.06 -9.47 20.39
CA LYS A 82 -8.31 -10.59 21.33
C LYS A 82 -9.17 -11.72 20.75
N ASN A 83 -9.65 -11.56 19.52
CA ASN A 83 -10.46 -12.58 18.85
C ASN A 83 -9.56 -13.75 18.41
N GLU A 84 -10.19 -14.83 17.94
CA GLU A 84 -9.51 -16.05 17.48
C GLU A 84 -8.44 -15.76 16.42
N SER A 85 -8.77 -14.91 15.45
CA SER A 85 -7.79 -14.38 14.50
C SER A 85 -7.37 -12.96 14.85
N ARG A 86 -6.13 -12.62 14.48
CA ARG A 86 -5.64 -11.23 14.46
C ARG A 86 -5.68 -10.65 13.05
N THR A 87 -5.76 -11.48 12.02
CA THR A 87 -5.60 -11.12 10.60
C THR A 87 -6.93 -11.15 9.85
N TYR A 88 -7.88 -10.31 10.27
CA TYR A 88 -9.24 -10.30 9.73
C TYR A 88 -9.30 -10.02 8.23
N PHE A 89 -8.46 -9.12 7.72
CA PHE A 89 -8.48 -8.77 6.32
C PHE A 89 -7.95 -9.92 5.45
N LEU A 90 -6.85 -10.55 5.87
CA LEU A 90 -6.28 -11.70 5.16
C LEU A 90 -7.20 -12.91 5.20
N ASP A 91 -7.84 -13.19 6.34
CA ASP A 91 -8.80 -14.29 6.47
C ASP A 91 -9.97 -14.10 5.49
N ARG A 92 -10.56 -12.89 5.48
CA ARG A 92 -11.64 -12.53 4.57
C ARG A 92 -11.19 -12.55 3.10
N MET A 93 -9.96 -12.11 2.82
CA MET A 93 -9.39 -12.17 1.47
C MET A 93 -9.27 -13.61 0.98
N GLN A 94 -8.75 -14.51 1.81
CA GLN A 94 -8.63 -15.94 1.52
C GLN A 94 -10.01 -16.57 1.28
N GLU A 95 -10.96 -16.33 2.19
CA GLU A 95 -12.34 -16.82 2.06
C GLU A 95 -12.95 -16.40 0.72
N LYS A 96 -12.90 -15.11 0.39
CA LYS A 96 -13.46 -14.57 -0.86
C LYS A 96 -12.80 -15.11 -2.11
N LEU A 97 -11.49 -15.37 -2.07
CA LEU A 97 -10.77 -15.96 -3.17
C LEU A 97 -11.18 -17.43 -3.39
N ASN A 98 -11.26 -18.21 -2.31
CA ASN A 98 -11.72 -19.59 -2.37
C ASN A 98 -13.18 -19.71 -2.86
N GLU A 99 -14.09 -18.85 -2.38
CA GLU A 99 -15.47 -18.78 -2.87
C GLU A 99 -15.53 -18.51 -4.39
N ARG A 100 -14.60 -17.72 -4.93
CA ARG A 100 -14.52 -17.48 -6.37
C ARG A 100 -14.06 -18.74 -7.11
N MET A 101 -13.03 -19.41 -6.63
CA MET A 101 -12.53 -20.65 -7.23
C MET A 101 -13.62 -21.71 -7.30
N MET A 102 -14.37 -21.92 -6.21
CA MET A 102 -15.50 -22.86 -6.19
C MET A 102 -16.57 -22.53 -7.24
N ARG A 103 -16.93 -21.25 -7.39
CA ARG A 103 -17.90 -20.82 -8.41
C ARG A 103 -17.38 -21.03 -9.83
N ASP A 104 -16.09 -20.77 -10.06
CA ASP A 104 -15.46 -20.95 -11.35
C ASP A 104 -15.44 -22.46 -11.72
N GLU A 105 -15.11 -23.34 -10.79
CA GLU A 105 -15.16 -24.81 -10.95
C GLU A 105 -16.57 -25.33 -11.23
N GLU A 106 -17.59 -24.86 -10.51
CA GLU A 106 -18.99 -25.23 -10.76
C GLU A 106 -19.45 -24.82 -12.17
N LEU A 107 -19.03 -23.64 -12.64
CA LEU A 107 -19.34 -23.17 -13.99
C LEU A 107 -18.62 -24.00 -15.06
N GLU A 108 -17.39 -24.46 -14.81
CA GLU A 108 -16.69 -25.36 -15.71
C GLU A 108 -17.38 -26.73 -15.80
N ILE A 109 -17.84 -27.30 -14.68
CA ILE A 109 -18.57 -28.57 -14.68
C ILE A 109 -19.87 -28.45 -15.48
N LYS A 110 -20.61 -27.35 -15.34
CA LYS A 110 -21.87 -27.11 -16.08
C LYS A 110 -21.67 -26.92 -17.59
N ARG A 111 -20.44 -26.64 -18.04
CA ARG A 111 -20.09 -26.46 -19.47
C ARG A 111 -19.63 -27.76 -20.13
N ARG A 112 -19.31 -28.80 -19.35
CA ARG A 112 -18.90 -30.13 -19.83
C ARG A 112 -20.12 -31.03 -19.98
#